data_AF-A0A081A2Q3-F1
#
_entry.id   AF-A0A081A2Q3-F1
#
_cell.length_a   1.000
_cell.length_b   1.000
_cell.length_c   1.000
_cell.angle_alpha   90.00
_cell.angle_beta   90.00
_cell.angle_gamma   90.00
#
_symmetry.space_group_name_H-M   'P 1'
#
loop_
_entity.id
_entity.type
_entity.pdbx_description
1 polymer ?
#
loop_
_entity_poly.entity_id
_entity_poly.type
_entity_poly.pdbx_seq_one_letter_code
_entity_poly.pdbx_strand_id
1 'polypeptide(L)'
;MNPKKIMLEEPMYVIFNVALSSSWGSKPPNAGSGGCYGDGSDATTNAICDSFPMYLKIDYIRIYQDKSDGSTMAVGCDPSTHPTKQWIEDNIDSYVDDDNPWTEVSGKAFCDSNEDCTIGTNSSSSITTGTCVNGRCKCSASTWTGPRCTIASSASSDSSSDGLFSSNSYGPPMYVSGVFMAITVLTTFVSVYLSILAARKSDELLLKEIMAKKGAPSSVSLGDSMAKPPKDDYSTNFI
;
A
#
# COMPACT_ATOMS: atom_id res chain seq x y z
N MET A 1 -25.94 -34.23 -25.77
CA MET A 1 -24.86 -33.21 -25.74
C MET A 1 -24.05 -33.50 -24.49
N ASN A 2 -22.78 -33.88 -24.60
CA ASN A 2 -21.97 -34.14 -23.41
C ASN A 2 -21.66 -32.80 -22.71
N PRO A 3 -21.83 -32.69 -21.39
CA PRO A 3 -21.49 -31.47 -20.68
C PRO A 3 -20.01 -31.16 -20.89
N LYS A 4 -19.71 -29.92 -21.32
CA LYS A 4 -18.33 -29.44 -21.35
C LYS A 4 -17.83 -29.40 -19.92
N LYS A 5 -16.81 -30.20 -19.62
CA LYS A 5 -16.11 -30.16 -18.34
C LYS A 5 -15.49 -28.75 -18.22
N ILE A 6 -16.00 -27.96 -17.28
CA ILE A 6 -15.35 -26.72 -16.87
C ILE A 6 -14.01 -27.12 -16.24
N MET A 7 -12.94 -26.50 -16.73
CA MET A 7 -11.62 -26.65 -16.11
C MET A 7 -11.66 -25.92 -14.77
N LEU A 8 -10.97 -26.46 -13.77
CA LEU A 8 -10.84 -25.78 -12.48
C LEU A 8 -10.11 -24.46 -12.70
N GLU A 9 -10.78 -23.34 -12.43
CA GLU A 9 -10.26 -21.98 -12.62
C GLU A 9 -9.42 -21.51 -11.43
N GLU A 10 -9.57 -22.15 -10.28
CA GLU A 10 -8.93 -21.76 -9.03
C GLU A 10 -7.69 -22.60 -8.70
N PRO A 11 -6.69 -22.01 -8.00
CA PRO A 11 -5.57 -22.77 -7.47
C PRO A 11 -6.06 -23.85 -6.50
N MET A 12 -5.55 -25.07 -6.68
CA MET A 12 -5.92 -26.23 -5.87
C MET A 12 -4.79 -26.70 -4.97
N TYR A 13 -5.16 -27.37 -3.88
CA TYR A 13 -4.25 -28.04 -2.97
C TYR A 13 -4.31 -29.55 -3.16
N VAL A 14 -3.18 -30.24 -2.97
CA VAL A 14 -3.16 -31.70 -2.90
C VAL A 14 -3.28 -32.12 -1.44
N ILE A 15 -4.38 -32.79 -1.10
CA ILE A 15 -4.66 -33.27 0.25
C ILE A 15 -4.63 -34.80 0.25
N PHE A 16 -3.90 -35.38 1.20
CA PHE A 16 -3.87 -36.82 1.45
C PHE A 16 -4.44 -37.10 2.83
N ASN A 17 -5.56 -37.80 2.90
CA ASN A 17 -6.19 -38.24 4.13
C ASN A 17 -6.58 -39.72 4.03
N VAL A 18 -6.63 -40.39 5.17
CA VAL A 18 -7.25 -41.72 5.29
C VAL A 18 -8.55 -41.54 6.05
N ALA A 19 -9.65 -42.02 5.47
CA ALA A 19 -10.95 -42.04 6.11
C ALA A 19 -11.61 -43.39 5.88
N LEU A 20 -12.35 -43.86 6.89
CA LEU A 20 -13.19 -45.04 6.80
C LEU A 20 -14.62 -44.62 7.06
N SER A 21 -15.53 -45.03 6.18
CA SER A 21 -16.96 -44.78 6.32
C SER A 21 -17.76 -46.01 5.91
N SER A 22 -18.76 -46.35 6.73
CA SER A 22 -19.72 -47.42 6.44
C SER A 22 -20.59 -47.13 5.21
N SER A 23 -20.71 -45.85 4.81
CA SER A 23 -21.46 -45.43 3.61
C SER A 23 -20.64 -45.46 2.32
N TRP A 24 -19.31 -45.51 2.39
CA TRP A 24 -18.40 -45.50 1.23
C TRP A 24 -17.84 -46.87 0.89
N GLY A 25 -18.52 -47.94 1.32
CA GLY A 25 -18.16 -49.32 0.99
C GLY A 25 -17.15 -49.97 1.94
N SER A 26 -16.66 -49.25 2.95
CA SER A 26 -15.88 -49.85 4.04
C SER A 26 -16.82 -50.35 5.13
N LYS A 27 -17.37 -51.56 4.96
CA LYS A 27 -18.06 -52.24 6.06
C LYS A 27 -17.03 -53.02 6.86
N PRO A 28 -16.72 -52.62 8.12
CA PRO A 28 -15.96 -53.51 8.98
C PRO A 28 -16.76 -54.81 9.10
N PRO A 29 -16.10 -55.97 9.12
CA PRO A 29 -16.80 -57.24 9.00
C PRO A 29 -17.81 -57.56 10.12
N ASN A 30 -17.90 -56.73 11.17
CA ASN A 30 -18.90 -56.81 12.25
C ASN A 30 -19.61 -55.46 12.50
N ALA A 31 -19.97 -54.76 11.42
CA ALA A 31 -20.68 -53.47 11.51
C ALA A 31 -22.03 -53.62 12.26
N GLY A 32 -22.14 -52.98 13.44
CA GLY A 32 -23.38 -52.90 14.23
C GLY A 32 -23.40 -53.71 15.54
N SER A 33 -22.36 -54.52 15.81
CA SER A 33 -22.26 -55.35 17.03
C SER A 33 -21.26 -54.81 18.06
N GLY A 34 -20.55 -53.72 17.74
CA GLY A 34 -19.47 -53.13 18.55
C GLY A 34 -18.49 -52.34 17.68
N GLY A 35 -17.31 -52.00 18.21
CA GLY A 35 -16.20 -51.46 17.42
C GLY A 35 -15.72 -52.42 16.33
N CYS A 36 -14.74 -52.01 15.52
CA CYS A 36 -14.16 -52.84 14.45
C CYS A 36 -13.31 -53.98 15.02
N TYR A 37 -13.96 -54.99 15.61
CA TYR A 37 -13.33 -56.14 16.23
C TYR A 37 -13.61 -57.41 15.45
N GLY A 38 -12.61 -58.27 15.36
CA GLY A 38 -12.79 -59.63 14.90
C GLY A 38 -13.54 -60.46 15.96
N ASP A 39 -14.47 -61.31 15.53
CA ASP A 39 -15.30 -62.16 16.40
C ASP A 39 -14.82 -63.62 16.43
N GLY A 40 -13.65 -63.91 15.83
CA GLY A 40 -13.09 -65.25 15.70
C GLY A 40 -13.76 -66.16 14.67
N SER A 41 -14.80 -65.70 13.97
CA SER A 41 -15.59 -66.55 13.05
C SER A 41 -15.00 -66.69 11.64
N ASP A 42 -14.37 -65.63 11.13
CA ASP A 42 -13.74 -65.60 9.80
C ASP A 42 -12.31 -65.08 9.86
N ALA A 43 -11.34 -65.89 9.42
CA ALA A 43 -9.92 -65.56 9.54
C ALA A 43 -9.54 -64.26 8.82
N THR A 44 -10.17 -63.96 7.68
CA THR A 44 -9.89 -62.76 6.88
C THR A 44 -10.38 -61.49 7.58
N THR A 45 -11.60 -61.54 8.09
CA THR A 45 -12.26 -60.52 8.90
C THR A 45 -11.45 -60.15 10.14
N ASN A 46 -11.03 -61.16 10.90
CA ASN A 46 -10.25 -60.96 12.12
C ASN A 46 -8.91 -60.28 11.80
N ALA A 47 -8.21 -60.72 10.76
CA ALA A 47 -6.95 -60.11 10.35
C ALA A 47 -7.08 -58.63 9.97
N ILE A 48 -8.18 -58.21 9.34
CA ILE A 48 -8.44 -56.80 9.01
C ILE A 48 -8.71 -55.98 10.27
N CYS A 49 -9.56 -56.47 11.17
CA CYS A 49 -9.87 -55.78 12.42
C CYS A 49 -8.65 -55.65 13.35
N ASP A 50 -7.79 -56.67 13.41
CA ASP A 50 -6.56 -56.67 14.21
C ASP A 50 -5.44 -55.81 13.61
N SER A 51 -5.60 -55.37 12.35
CA SER A 51 -4.59 -54.53 11.68
C SER A 51 -4.62 -53.06 12.10
N PHE A 52 -5.57 -52.66 12.96
CA PHE A 52 -5.62 -51.31 13.52
C PHE A 52 -4.67 -51.12 14.70
N PRO A 53 -3.94 -49.98 14.78
CA PRO A 53 -3.99 -48.83 13.87
C PRO A 53 -3.23 -49.09 12.54
N MET A 54 -3.84 -48.69 11.42
CA MET A 54 -3.22 -48.68 10.11
C MET A 54 -2.52 -47.35 9.83
N TYR A 55 -1.46 -47.38 9.02
CA TYR A 55 -0.66 -46.20 8.70
C TYR A 55 -0.57 -46.00 7.18
N LEU A 56 -0.90 -44.79 6.70
CA LEU A 56 -0.57 -44.35 5.35
C LEU A 56 0.88 -43.87 5.34
N LYS A 57 1.73 -44.56 4.57
CA LYS A 57 3.13 -44.17 4.36
C LYS A 57 3.26 -43.58 2.96
N ILE A 58 3.75 -42.35 2.89
CA ILE A 58 4.04 -41.65 1.63
C ILE A 58 5.56 -41.51 1.56
N ASP A 59 6.17 -42.11 0.54
CA ASP A 59 7.62 -42.04 0.34
C ASP A 59 8.02 -40.69 -0.28
N TYR A 60 7.40 -40.34 -1.42
CA TYR A 60 7.58 -39.03 -2.03
C TYR A 60 6.36 -38.61 -2.84
N ILE A 61 6.22 -37.30 -3.00
CA ILE A 61 5.24 -36.66 -3.90
C ILE A 61 6.05 -35.85 -4.91
N ARG A 62 5.69 -35.92 -6.19
CA ARG A 62 6.26 -35.08 -7.25
C ARG A 62 5.13 -34.34 -7.95
N ILE A 63 5.25 -33.02 -7.98
CA ILE A 63 4.35 -32.14 -8.71
C ILE A 63 5.15 -31.60 -9.89
N TYR A 64 4.65 -31.82 -11.10
CA TYR A 64 5.27 -31.33 -12.32
C TYR A 64 4.45 -30.17 -12.85
N GLN A 65 5.15 -29.10 -13.20
CA GLN A 65 4.62 -28.01 -14.01
C GLN A 65 5.19 -28.17 -15.41
N ASP A 66 4.37 -27.93 -16.43
CA ASP A 66 4.83 -27.86 -17.79
C ASP A 66 5.72 -26.63 -17.96
N LYS A 67 6.95 -26.85 -18.41
CA LYS A 67 7.97 -25.82 -18.65
C LYS A 67 8.36 -25.74 -20.12
N SER A 68 7.62 -26.41 -21.01
CA SER A 68 7.92 -26.40 -22.43
C SER A 68 7.76 -24.99 -23.03
N ASP A 69 8.55 -24.69 -24.06
CA ASP A 69 8.43 -23.45 -24.82
C ASP A 69 7.04 -23.42 -25.49
N GLY A 70 6.21 -22.45 -25.10
CA GLY A 70 4.82 -22.34 -25.53
C GLY A 70 3.78 -22.84 -24.52
N SER A 71 4.20 -23.30 -23.33
CA SER A 71 3.26 -23.59 -22.25
C SER A 71 2.48 -22.33 -21.84
N THR A 72 1.16 -22.47 -21.68
CA THR A 72 0.30 -21.41 -21.15
C THR A 72 0.23 -21.41 -19.62
N MET A 73 0.98 -22.29 -18.97
CA MET A 73 1.01 -22.41 -17.51
C MET A 73 1.74 -21.21 -16.91
N ALA A 74 1.06 -20.47 -16.04
CA ALA A 74 1.65 -19.38 -15.29
C ALA A 74 2.06 -19.86 -13.89
N VAL A 75 3.24 -19.45 -13.43
CA VAL A 75 3.81 -19.84 -12.14
C VAL A 75 4.01 -18.59 -11.29
N GLY A 76 3.56 -18.64 -10.04
CA GLY A 76 3.69 -17.55 -9.07
C GLY A 76 2.46 -17.45 -8.19
N CYS A 77 2.53 -16.58 -7.17
CA CYS A 77 1.40 -16.34 -6.28
C CYS A 77 0.30 -15.48 -6.91
N ASP A 78 0.64 -14.66 -7.91
CA ASP A 78 -0.27 -13.71 -8.54
C ASP A 78 0.09 -13.51 -10.04
N PRO A 79 -0.07 -14.55 -10.88
CA PRO A 79 0.21 -14.44 -12.30
C PRO A 79 -0.83 -13.56 -13.00
N SER A 80 -0.41 -12.78 -14.01
CA SER A 80 -1.30 -11.87 -14.74
C SER A 80 -2.48 -12.56 -15.44
N THR A 81 -2.34 -13.84 -15.80
CA THR A 81 -3.43 -14.63 -16.43
C THR A 81 -4.47 -15.10 -15.42
N HIS A 82 -4.12 -15.21 -14.14
CA HIS A 82 -4.98 -15.67 -13.05
C HIS A 82 -4.63 -14.84 -11.79
N PRO A 83 -5.00 -13.55 -11.76
CA PRO A 83 -4.59 -12.63 -10.72
C PRO A 83 -5.23 -13.01 -9.40
N THR A 84 -4.54 -13.85 -8.64
CA THR A 84 -5.03 -14.43 -7.39
C THR A 84 -5.19 -13.34 -6.33
N LYS A 85 -4.34 -12.31 -6.37
CA LYS A 85 -4.48 -11.14 -5.48
C LYS A 85 -5.83 -10.45 -5.73
N GLN A 86 -6.11 -10.11 -7.00
CA GLN A 86 -7.36 -9.46 -7.37
C GLN A 86 -8.57 -10.34 -7.03
N TRP A 87 -8.48 -11.65 -7.30
CA TRP A 87 -9.55 -12.59 -6.96
C TRP A 87 -9.87 -12.60 -5.46
N ILE A 88 -8.86 -12.62 -4.59
CA ILE A 88 -9.04 -12.56 -3.14
C ILE A 88 -9.63 -11.21 -2.72
N GLU A 89 -9.17 -10.09 -3.30
CA GLU A 89 -9.71 -8.75 -3.03
C GLU A 89 -11.19 -8.65 -3.44
N ASP A 90 -11.55 -9.15 -4.62
CA ASP A 90 -12.92 -9.12 -5.17
C ASP A 90 -13.87 -10.09 -4.44
N ASN A 91 -13.33 -11.10 -3.74
CA ASN A 91 -14.11 -12.13 -3.04
C ASN A 91 -13.75 -12.19 -1.54
N ILE A 92 -13.39 -11.05 -0.95
CA ILE A 92 -12.83 -10.99 0.41
C ILE A 92 -13.74 -11.62 1.47
N ASP A 93 -15.06 -11.53 1.29
CA ASP A 93 -16.08 -12.11 2.18
C ASP A 93 -16.00 -13.65 2.27
N SER A 94 -15.36 -14.31 1.30
CA SER A 94 -15.12 -15.76 1.34
C SER A 94 -13.90 -16.15 2.17
N TYR A 95 -13.04 -15.19 2.50
CA TYR A 95 -11.76 -15.40 3.19
C TYR A 95 -11.70 -14.74 4.56
N VAL A 96 -12.70 -13.94 4.91
CA VAL A 96 -12.76 -13.17 6.14
C VAL A 96 -14.01 -13.53 6.91
N ASP A 97 -13.83 -13.82 8.19
CA ASP A 97 -14.91 -13.96 9.16
C ASP A 97 -14.49 -13.34 10.50
N ASP A 98 -15.35 -13.44 11.51
CA ASP A 98 -15.10 -12.87 12.83
C ASP A 98 -13.88 -13.50 13.54
N ASP A 99 -13.53 -14.74 13.20
CA ASP A 99 -12.39 -15.48 13.76
C ASP A 99 -11.11 -15.33 12.90
N ASN A 100 -11.24 -14.91 11.64
CA ASN A 100 -10.16 -14.70 10.66
C ASN A 100 -10.28 -13.32 9.96
N PRO A 101 -9.98 -12.22 10.66
CA PRO A 101 -10.04 -10.89 10.06
C PRO A 101 -8.94 -10.71 9.01
N TRP A 102 -9.25 -10.01 7.92
CA TRP A 102 -8.22 -9.54 7.01
C TRP A 102 -7.29 -8.55 7.73
N THR A 103 -6.00 -8.86 7.75
CA THR A 103 -5.00 -8.04 8.42
C THR A 103 -3.80 -7.83 7.52
N GLU A 104 -3.40 -6.56 7.37
CA GLU A 104 -2.25 -6.22 6.57
C GLU A 104 -0.95 -6.60 7.31
N VAL A 105 -0.10 -7.38 6.64
CA VAL A 105 1.16 -7.83 7.23
C VAL A 105 2.25 -6.77 7.01
N SER A 106 2.66 -6.11 8.09
CA SER A 106 3.83 -5.21 8.09
C SER A 106 5.10 -5.97 8.50
N GLY A 107 5.97 -6.25 7.54
CA GLY A 107 7.23 -6.97 7.73
C GLY A 107 7.06 -8.50 7.71
N LYS A 108 7.99 -9.23 8.34
CA LYS A 108 8.02 -10.70 8.46
C LYS A 108 8.39 -11.49 7.20
N ALA A 109 8.71 -10.86 6.08
CA ALA A 109 9.39 -11.57 5.00
C ALA A 109 10.75 -12.11 5.49
N PHE A 110 11.19 -13.21 4.88
CA PHE A 110 12.57 -13.68 5.02
C PHE A 110 13.53 -12.65 4.44
N CYS A 111 14.62 -12.41 5.16
CA CYS A 111 15.70 -11.52 4.77
C CYS A 111 17.04 -12.07 5.25
N ASP A 112 18.10 -11.77 4.51
CA ASP A 112 19.47 -12.01 4.93
C ASP A 112 20.16 -10.70 5.36
N SER A 113 19.73 -9.57 4.80
CA SER A 113 20.28 -8.26 5.10
C SER A 113 19.22 -7.15 5.10
N ASN A 114 19.58 -5.94 5.54
CA ASN A 114 18.63 -4.82 5.63
C ASN A 114 18.09 -4.39 4.25
N GLU A 115 18.87 -4.64 3.20
CA GLU A 115 18.54 -4.31 1.82
C GLU A 115 17.32 -5.09 1.31
N ASP A 116 17.07 -6.31 1.82
CA ASP A 116 15.87 -7.10 1.51
C ASP A 116 14.57 -6.46 2.01
N CYS A 117 14.68 -5.60 3.02
CA CYS A 117 13.57 -5.00 3.74
C CYS A 117 13.40 -3.52 3.44
N THR A 118 14.09 -3.01 2.42
CA THR A 118 14.09 -1.59 2.11
C THR A 118 13.90 -1.33 0.62
N ILE A 119 13.35 -0.16 0.28
CA ILE A 119 13.26 0.26 -1.11
C ILE A 119 14.66 0.68 -1.58
N GLY A 120 15.25 -0.10 -2.49
CA GLY A 120 16.48 0.28 -3.18
C GLY A 120 16.19 1.36 -4.22
N THR A 121 16.52 2.61 -3.92
CA THR A 121 16.53 3.71 -4.90
C THR A 121 17.86 3.69 -5.66
N ASN A 122 17.81 3.73 -6.99
CA ASN A 122 18.99 3.79 -7.88
C ASN A 122 19.78 5.12 -7.79
N SER A 123 19.61 5.88 -6.71
CA SER A 123 20.20 7.19 -6.47
C SER A 123 20.60 7.30 -5.00
N SER A 124 21.67 8.05 -4.73
CA SER A 124 22.53 8.08 -3.52
C SER A 124 21.89 8.33 -2.14
N SER A 125 20.57 8.22 -2.03
CA SER A 125 19.80 8.29 -0.78
C SER A 125 18.89 7.07 -0.70
N SER A 126 19.42 5.99 -0.13
CA SER A 126 18.62 4.83 0.28
C SER A 126 17.72 5.25 1.44
N ILE A 127 16.42 5.20 1.23
CA ILE A 127 15.44 5.39 2.30
C ILE A 127 15.29 4.05 3.00
N THR A 128 15.73 3.94 4.25
CA THR A 128 15.58 2.73 5.07
C THR A 128 14.12 2.59 5.52
N THR A 129 13.33 1.80 4.79
CA THR A 129 11.92 1.56 5.11
C THR A 129 11.73 0.37 6.06
N GLY A 130 12.71 -0.53 6.15
CA GLY A 130 12.74 -1.66 7.08
C GLY A 130 14.15 -2.19 7.33
N THR A 131 14.27 -3.10 8.30
CA THR A 131 15.52 -3.72 8.75
C THR A 131 15.35 -5.21 8.92
N CYS A 132 16.42 -5.98 8.72
CA CYS A 132 16.42 -7.42 8.92
C CYS A 132 16.78 -7.76 10.36
N VAL A 133 15.83 -8.35 11.09
CA VAL A 133 16.00 -8.72 12.50
C VAL A 133 15.70 -10.21 12.64
N ASN A 134 16.70 -11.01 13.01
CA ASN A 134 16.58 -12.46 13.16
C ASN A 134 16.04 -13.16 11.90
N GLY A 135 16.53 -12.77 10.71
CA GLY A 135 16.08 -13.34 9.43
C GLY A 135 14.65 -12.97 9.04
N ARG A 136 14.10 -11.91 9.63
CA ARG A 136 12.76 -11.38 9.36
C ARG A 136 12.76 -9.87 9.19
N CYS A 137 12.07 -9.37 8.17
CA CYS A 137 11.92 -7.93 8.00
C CYS A 137 11.10 -7.32 9.14
N LYS A 138 11.53 -6.16 9.61
CA LYS A 138 10.82 -5.31 10.57
C LYS A 138 10.77 -3.89 10.00
N CYS A 139 9.56 -3.38 9.82
CA CYS A 139 9.37 -2.05 9.24
C CYS A 139 9.84 -0.96 10.21
N SER A 140 10.48 0.08 9.67
CA SER A 140 11.08 1.18 10.41
C SER A 140 10.03 2.10 11.04
N ALA A 141 8.90 2.28 10.37
CA ALA A 141 7.78 3.10 10.79
C ALA A 141 6.46 2.47 10.34
N SER A 142 5.36 2.85 10.99
CA SER A 142 4.00 2.42 10.64
C SER A 142 3.50 3.01 9.32
N THR A 143 4.25 3.94 8.71
CA THR A 143 4.02 4.45 7.35
C THR A 143 4.50 3.49 6.27
N TRP A 144 5.18 2.41 6.65
CA TRP A 144 5.62 1.34 5.75
C TRP A 144 5.00 0.00 6.16
N THR A 145 4.61 -0.77 5.17
CA THR A 145 3.88 -2.03 5.30
C THR A 145 4.30 -3.01 4.20
N GLY A 146 3.64 -4.16 4.18
CA GLY A 146 3.96 -5.30 3.32
C GLY A 146 5.08 -6.16 3.90
N PRO A 147 5.24 -7.39 3.39
CA PRO A 147 6.19 -8.35 3.96
C PRO A 147 7.63 -7.86 4.03
N ARG A 148 8.05 -7.07 3.04
CA ARG A 148 9.39 -6.47 2.93
C ARG A 148 9.44 -4.97 3.27
N CYS A 149 8.37 -4.39 3.82
CA CYS A 149 8.33 -2.97 4.20
C CYS A 149 8.56 -2.01 3.02
N THR A 150 8.22 -2.42 1.79
CA THR A 150 8.43 -1.65 0.56
C THR A 150 7.17 -0.95 0.07
N ILE A 151 6.06 -1.06 0.81
CA ILE A 151 4.77 -0.47 0.47
C ILE A 151 4.49 0.65 1.47
N ALA A 152 4.07 1.83 1.00
CA ALA A 152 3.61 2.88 1.89
C ALA A 152 2.23 2.50 2.45
N SER A 153 2.00 2.64 3.76
CA SER A 153 0.75 2.23 4.42
C SER A 153 -0.49 3.02 3.98
N SER A 154 -0.33 4.08 3.19
CA SER A 154 -1.43 4.80 2.55
C SER A 154 -1.76 4.28 1.14
N ALA A 155 -0.83 3.53 0.53
CA ALA A 155 -1.03 2.92 -0.80
C ALA A 155 -1.66 1.53 -0.70
N SER A 156 -1.75 0.94 0.50
CA SER A 156 -2.43 -0.33 0.75
C SER A 156 -3.93 -0.20 0.98
N SER A 157 -4.46 1.03 1.11
CA SER A 157 -5.88 1.30 1.38
C SER A 157 -6.74 1.51 0.13
N ASP A 158 -6.17 1.58 -1.07
CA ASP A 158 -6.92 1.97 -2.28
C ASP A 158 -6.68 1.01 -3.46
N SER A 159 -7.54 0.00 -3.58
CA SER A 159 -7.84 -0.63 -4.86
C SER A 159 -9.35 -0.86 -5.04
N SER A 160 -10.21 0.00 -4.49
CA SER A 160 -11.62 0.15 -4.89
C SER A 160 -12.32 1.30 -4.15
N SER A 161 -12.23 2.53 -4.67
CA SER A 161 -13.41 3.39 -4.82
C SER A 161 -13.03 4.73 -5.44
N ASP A 162 -13.77 5.05 -6.50
CA ASP A 162 -13.89 6.36 -7.11
C ASP A 162 -14.34 7.37 -6.04
N GLY A 163 -13.39 8.16 -5.51
CA GLY A 163 -13.61 9.03 -4.35
C GLY A 163 -12.83 10.33 -4.50
N LEU A 164 -13.53 11.37 -4.96
CA LEU A 164 -13.12 12.77 -5.20
C LEU A 164 -12.43 13.50 -4.02
N PHE A 165 -12.14 12.81 -2.92
CA PHE A 165 -11.42 13.33 -1.76
C PHE A 165 -10.34 12.33 -1.30
N SER A 166 -9.35 12.06 -2.15
CA SER A 166 -8.14 11.37 -1.72
C SER A 166 -7.50 12.17 -0.57
N SER A 167 -7.48 11.60 0.62
CA SER A 167 -6.67 12.06 1.75
C SER A 167 -5.21 11.66 1.53
N ASN A 168 -4.69 12.04 0.35
CA ASN A 168 -3.35 11.78 -0.12
C ASN A 168 -2.34 12.79 0.46
N SER A 169 -2.35 12.99 1.77
CA SER A 169 -1.42 13.94 2.39
C SER A 169 -0.04 13.31 2.60
N TYR A 170 0.81 13.48 1.59
CA TYR A 170 2.22 13.75 1.85
C TYR A 170 2.32 15.09 2.59
N GLY A 171 2.71 15.03 3.86
CA GLY A 171 2.93 16.22 4.68
C GLY A 171 3.31 15.87 6.10
N PRO A 172 3.99 16.79 6.81
CA PRO A 172 4.16 16.64 8.25
C PRO A 172 2.78 16.61 8.92
N PRO A 173 2.67 16.03 10.13
CA PRO A 173 1.39 15.90 10.82
C PRO A 173 0.56 17.19 10.80
N MET A 174 -0.76 17.08 10.64
CA MET A 174 -1.68 18.23 10.47
C MET A 174 -1.47 19.36 11.48
N TYR A 175 -1.09 19.03 12.73
CA TYR A 175 -0.78 20.01 13.76
C TYR A 175 0.47 20.85 13.44
N VAL A 176 1.51 20.25 12.84
CA VAL A 176 2.74 20.92 12.42
C VAL A 176 2.41 21.93 11.33
N SER A 177 1.65 21.50 10.31
CA SER A 177 1.20 22.35 9.20
C SER A 177 0.34 23.52 9.69
N GLY A 178 -0.55 23.29 10.67
CA GLY A 178 -1.36 24.33 11.30
C GLY A 178 -0.52 25.40 12.01
N VAL A 179 0.55 25.00 12.70
CA VAL A 179 1.47 25.95 13.37
C VAL A 179 2.21 26.81 12.34
N PHE A 180 2.72 26.21 11.26
CA PHE A 180 3.39 26.96 10.19
C PHE A 180 2.46 27.97 9.51
N MET A 181 1.20 27.60 9.26
CA MET A 181 0.20 28.53 8.71
C MET A 181 -0.05 29.71 9.67
N ALA A 182 -0.20 29.44 10.97
CA ALA A 182 -0.43 30.51 11.94
C ALA A 182 0.76 31.50 12.01
N ILE A 183 2.00 30.99 11.95
CA ILE A 183 3.21 31.80 11.96
C ILE A 183 3.27 32.67 10.70
N THR A 184 3.06 32.10 9.51
CA THR A 184 3.15 32.86 8.25
C THR A 184 2.10 33.98 8.22
N VAL A 185 0.87 33.71 8.63
CA VAL A 185 -0.20 34.71 8.72
C VAL A 185 0.16 35.83 9.72
N LEU A 186 0.68 35.49 10.91
CA LEU A 186 1.13 36.50 11.87
C LEU A 186 2.25 37.38 11.31
N THR A 187 3.25 36.77 10.65
CA THR A 187 4.37 37.53 10.08
C THR A 187 3.94 38.47 8.97
N THR A 188 2.97 38.08 8.13
CA THR A 188 2.46 38.95 7.05
C THR A 188 1.67 40.13 7.61
N PHE A 189 0.84 39.91 8.63
CA PHE A 189 0.14 41.00 9.31
C PHE A 189 1.11 42.00 9.96
N VAL A 190 2.16 41.51 10.62
CA VAL A 190 3.20 42.38 11.21
C VAL A 190 3.96 43.15 10.13
N SER A 191 4.34 42.50 9.02
CA SER A 191 5.05 43.18 7.94
C SER A 191 4.21 44.26 7.27
N VAL A 192 2.91 44.00 7.06
CA VAL A 192 1.99 44.99 6.48
C VAL A 192 1.81 46.16 7.44
N TYR A 193 1.62 45.88 8.74
CA TYR A 193 1.49 46.92 9.75
C TYR A 193 2.74 47.82 9.85
N LEU A 194 3.94 47.21 9.85
CA LEU A 194 5.19 47.97 9.86
C LEU A 194 5.37 48.78 8.57
N SER A 195 4.97 48.25 7.41
CA SER A 195 5.04 48.99 6.14
C SER A 195 4.10 50.20 6.12
N ILE A 196 2.90 50.09 6.70
CA ILE A 196 1.97 51.22 6.87
C ILE A 196 2.54 52.29 7.81
N LEU A 197 3.17 51.89 8.93
CA LEU A 197 3.82 52.84 9.83
C LEU A 197 5.02 53.55 9.18
N ALA A 198 5.82 52.82 8.40
CA ALA A 198 6.94 53.38 7.66
C ALA A 198 6.46 54.38 6.59
N ALA A 199 5.38 54.06 5.87
CA ALA A 199 4.76 54.95 4.88
C ALA A 199 4.21 56.24 5.51
N ARG A 200 3.54 56.13 6.67
CA ARG A 200 3.08 57.32 7.42
C ARG A 200 4.23 58.22 7.85
N LYS A 201 5.36 57.63 8.26
CA LYS A 201 6.55 58.40 8.65
C LYS A 201 7.23 59.06 7.45
N SER A 202 7.26 58.42 6.28
CA SER A 202 7.78 59.04 5.06
C SER A 202 6.88 60.18 4.55
N ASP A 203 5.57 60.03 4.65
CA ASP A 203 4.61 61.09 4.25
C ASP A 203 4.74 62.32 5.15
N GLU A 204 4.92 62.14 6.46
CA GLU A 204 5.20 63.24 7.39
C GLU A 204 6.53 63.95 7.10
N LEU A 205 7.56 63.21 6.68
CA LEU A 205 8.86 63.78 6.29
C LEU A 205 8.78 64.55 4.97
N LEU A 206 8.09 64.00 3.96
CA LEU A 206 7.85 64.68 2.69
C LEU A 206 7.01 65.96 2.87
N LEU A 207 5.99 65.93 3.74
CA LEU A 207 5.22 67.13 4.07
C LEU A 207 6.07 68.19 4.77
N LYS A 208 6.95 67.79 5.70
CA LYS A 208 7.90 68.71 6.35
C LYS A 208 8.89 69.30 5.35
N GLU A 209 9.38 68.52 4.39
CA GLU A 209 10.26 68.99 3.32
C GLU A 209 9.55 69.95 2.37
N ILE A 210 8.31 69.65 1.97
CA ILE A 210 7.47 70.54 1.15
C ILE A 210 7.17 71.86 1.88
N MET A 211 6.87 71.82 3.18
CA MET A 211 6.67 73.03 3.98
C MET A 211 7.95 73.84 4.16
N ALA A 212 9.10 73.19 4.33
CA ALA A 212 10.40 73.86 4.40
C ALA A 212 10.78 74.53 3.06
N LYS A 213 10.41 73.91 1.93
CA LYS A 213 10.67 74.44 0.58
C LYS A 213 9.73 75.59 0.19
N LYS A 214 8.56 75.72 0.84
CA LYS A 214 7.58 76.79 0.61
C LYS A 214 7.88 78.10 1.38
N GLY A 215 8.96 78.13 2.17
CA GLY A 215 9.39 79.27 2.98
C GLY A 215 10.42 80.23 2.34
N ALA A 216 10.77 80.08 1.05
CA ALA A 216 11.72 80.96 0.37
C ALA A 216 11.13 81.51 -0.94
N PRO A 217 11.08 82.84 -1.16
CA PRO A 217 10.59 83.39 -2.43
C PRO A 217 11.73 83.55 -3.43
N SER A 218 11.54 83.13 -4.69
CA SER A 218 12.10 83.78 -5.88
C SER A 218 11.52 83.23 -7.20
N SER A 219 10.84 84.15 -7.91
CA SER A 219 10.71 84.38 -9.36
C SER A 219 10.80 83.25 -10.41
N VAL A 220 9.67 83.08 -11.12
CA VAL A 220 9.47 83.10 -12.60
C VAL A 220 10.49 82.39 -13.52
N SER A 221 10.04 81.39 -14.28
CA SER A 221 10.06 81.42 -15.76
C SER A 221 9.16 80.34 -16.37
N LEU A 222 8.46 80.73 -17.45
CA LEU A 222 7.50 79.99 -18.26
C LEU A 222 8.27 79.24 -19.37
N GLY A 223 7.93 77.97 -19.65
CA GLY A 223 8.53 77.21 -20.74
C GLY A 223 7.79 75.91 -21.03
N ASP A 224 7.06 75.93 -22.14
CA ASP A 224 6.18 74.91 -22.72
C ASP A 224 6.90 73.62 -23.17
N SER A 225 6.20 72.47 -23.14
CA SER A 225 6.18 71.44 -24.21
C SER A 225 5.76 70.03 -23.75
N MET A 226 4.56 69.66 -24.21
CA MET A 226 4.13 68.37 -24.80
C MET A 226 4.31 67.03 -24.07
N ALA A 227 3.16 66.36 -23.95
CA ALA A 227 2.92 65.00 -23.53
C ALA A 227 3.50 63.91 -24.46
N LYS A 228 3.90 62.77 -23.86
CA LYS A 228 3.71 61.42 -24.44
C LYS A 228 3.79 60.33 -23.35
N PRO A 229 2.90 59.31 -23.37
CA PRO A 229 2.85 58.27 -22.34
C PRO A 229 3.92 57.17 -22.56
N PRO A 230 4.38 56.48 -21.49
CA PRO A 230 5.25 55.33 -21.62
C PRO A 230 4.47 54.10 -22.15
N LYS A 231 5.09 53.42 -23.12
CA LYS A 231 4.63 52.17 -23.72
C LYS A 231 4.98 50.99 -22.82
N ASP A 232 4.03 50.06 -22.67
CA ASP A 232 4.25 48.73 -22.12
C ASP A 232 5.07 47.88 -23.10
N ASP A 233 6.14 47.25 -22.61
CA ASP A 233 6.98 46.33 -23.37
C ASP A 233 6.71 44.90 -22.86
N TYR A 234 5.96 44.12 -23.64
CA TYR A 234 5.82 42.67 -23.45
C TYR A 234 6.76 41.98 -24.43
N SER A 235 7.63 41.09 -23.93
CA SER A 235 8.39 40.16 -24.78
C SER A 235 7.98 38.73 -24.47
N THR A 236 7.33 38.07 -25.42
CA THR A 236 7.14 36.62 -25.44
C THR A 236 8.21 36.01 -26.34
N ASN A 237 9.10 35.19 -25.79
CA ASN A 237 9.89 34.26 -26.58
C ASN A 237 9.64 32.84 -26.07
N PHE A 238 8.94 32.08 -26.90
CA PHE A 238 8.99 30.63 -26.95
C PHE A 238 10.22 30.23 -27.77
N ILE A 239 11.06 29.35 -27.21
CA ILE A 239 11.70 28.18 -27.84
C ILE A 239 11.88 27.18 -26.70
#